data_AF-A0A7S1FBM2-F1
#
_entry.id   AF-A0A7S1FBM2-F1
#
_cell.length_a   1.000
_cell.length_b   1.000
_cell.length_c   1.000
_cell.angle_alpha   90.00
_cell.angle_beta   90.00
_cell.angle_gamma   90.00
#
_symmetry.space_group_name_H-M   'P 1'
#
loop_
_entity.id
_entity.type
_entity.pdbx_description
1 polymer ?
#
loop_
_entity_poly.entity_id
_entity_poly.type
_entity_poly.pdbx_seq_one_letter_code
_entity_poly.pdbx_strand_id
1 'polypeptide(L)'
;GCHEGLTTSLLVDRCGGAELVVGVDRSQTAVLTARRRFPRLTFGVFDLLSEEPELLRRMMPGDHSPTIAFVDLGGDARLSLVLKGLMALNRLDTLTTVVVKNEALLRAKQMQGRPIAAPS
;
A
#
# COMPACT_ATOMS: atom_id res chain seq x y z
N GLY A 1 -0.15 4.32 1.76
CA GLY A 1 0.38 5.43 2.55
C GLY A 1 0.51 4.98 3.99
N CYS A 2 1.72 4.99 4.52
CA CYS A 2 1.98 4.61 5.90
C CYS A 2 1.56 5.69 6.91
N HIS A 3 1.30 6.92 6.46
CA HIS A 3 0.99 8.06 7.33
C HIS A 3 2.03 8.18 8.48
N GLU A 4 1.58 8.19 9.73
CA GLU A 4 2.41 8.23 10.93
C GLU A 4 3.09 6.90 11.30
N GLY A 5 2.93 5.84 10.50
CA GLY A 5 3.69 4.58 10.64
C GLY A 5 3.09 3.54 11.58
N LEU A 6 1.90 3.77 12.16
CA LEU A 6 1.25 2.83 13.09
C LEU A 6 1.05 1.43 12.50
N THR A 7 0.45 1.34 11.32
CA THR A 7 0.23 0.04 10.64
C THR A 7 1.56 -0.64 10.32
N THR A 8 2.57 0.12 9.89
CA THR A 8 3.92 -0.41 9.64
C THR A 8 4.53 -1.01 10.92
N SER A 9 4.43 -0.33 12.06
CA SER A 9 4.89 -0.84 13.34
C SER A 9 4.20 -2.15 13.74
N LEU A 10 2.87 -2.19 13.60
CA LEU A 10 2.10 -3.41 13.92
C LEU A 10 2.49 -4.58 13.02
N LEU A 11 2.77 -4.33 11.73
CA LEU A 11 3.23 -5.35 10.81
C LEU A 11 4.61 -5.86 11.21
N VAL A 12 5.55 -4.97 11.57
CA VAL A 12 6.89 -5.37 12.05
C VAL A 12 6.80 -6.28 13.27
N ASP A 13 5.98 -5.89 14.26
CA ASP A 13 5.80 -6.66 15.50
C ASP A 13 5.21 -8.06 15.26
N ARG A 14 4.47 -8.24 14.16
CA ARG A 14 3.80 -9.52 13.82
C ARG A 14 4.54 -10.35 12.78
N CYS A 15 5.30 -9.72 11.90
CA CYS A 15 6.00 -10.37 10.80
C CYS A 15 7.45 -10.75 11.15
N GLY A 16 7.93 -10.40 12.34
CA GLY A 16 9.17 -10.97 12.90
C GLY A 16 10.42 -10.12 12.74
N GLY A 17 10.32 -8.84 12.39
CA GLY A 17 11.49 -7.95 12.34
C GLY A 17 11.32 -6.68 11.52
N ALA A 18 12.13 -5.67 11.82
CA ALA A 18 12.12 -4.36 11.16
C ALA A 18 12.76 -4.42 9.75
N GLU A 19 13.55 -5.46 9.50
CA GLU A 19 14.20 -5.76 8.24
C GLU A 19 13.25 -6.32 7.15
N LEU A 20 12.01 -6.69 7.53
CA LEU A 20 11.07 -7.33 6.61
C LEU A 20 9.96 -6.38 6.11
N VAL A 21 9.84 -5.18 6.68
CA VAL A 21 8.73 -4.27 6.39
C VAL A 21 9.25 -2.87 6.15
N VAL A 22 8.78 -2.25 5.06
CA VAL A 22 8.97 -0.84 4.79
C VAL A 22 7.63 -0.11 4.76
N GLY A 23 7.55 1.01 5.48
CA GLY A 23 6.42 1.92 5.38
C GLY A 23 6.66 2.97 4.30
N VAL A 24 5.74 3.10 3.35
CA VAL A 24 5.86 4.10 2.28
C VAL A 24 4.68 5.06 2.22
N ASP A 25 4.97 6.34 1.96
CA ASP A 25 3.98 7.38 1.75
C ASP A 25 4.47 8.41 0.73
N ARG A 26 3.55 9.03 -0.02
CA ARG A 26 3.91 10.13 -0.94
C ARG A 26 4.27 11.41 -0.18
N SER A 27 3.78 11.57 1.05
CA SER A 27 3.99 12.76 1.88
C SER A 27 5.30 12.65 2.65
N GLN A 28 6.27 13.49 2.30
CA GLN A 28 7.53 13.59 3.05
C GLN A 28 7.30 13.94 4.53
N THR A 29 6.33 14.80 4.83
CA THR A 29 5.94 15.14 6.20
C THR A 29 5.45 13.92 6.98
N ALA A 30 4.65 13.06 6.35
CA ALA A 30 4.17 11.83 6.98
C ALA A 30 5.34 10.87 7.28
N VAL A 31 6.22 10.66 6.30
CA VAL A 31 7.43 9.82 6.45
C VAL A 31 8.34 10.33 7.57
N LEU A 32 8.58 11.65 7.65
CA LEU A 32 9.39 12.24 8.72
C LEU A 32 8.74 12.04 10.10
N THR A 33 7.41 12.17 10.17
CA THR A 33 6.66 11.93 11.41
C THR A 33 6.76 10.48 11.84
N ALA A 34 6.58 9.54 10.90
CA ALA A 34 6.72 8.10 11.15
C ALA A 34 8.14 7.73 11.63
N ARG A 35 9.19 8.27 10.99
CA ARG A 35 10.58 8.06 11.40
C ARG A 35 10.87 8.58 12.81
N ARG A 36 10.32 9.74 13.18
CA ARG A 36 10.45 10.28 14.55
C ARG A 36 9.74 9.40 15.58
N ARG A 37 8.56 8.89 15.22
CA ARG A 37 7.74 8.05 16.11
C ARG A 37 8.30 6.63 16.28
N PHE A 38 8.86 6.06 15.21
CA PHE A 38 9.37 4.69 15.15
C PHE A 38 10.79 4.64 14.57
N PRO A 39 11.82 5.09 15.31
CA PRO A 39 13.17 5.32 14.79
C PRO A 39 13.93 4.06 14.38
N ARG A 40 13.45 2.87 14.78
CA ARG A 40 14.03 1.57 14.43
C ARG A 40 13.44 0.97 13.15
N LEU A 41 12.38 1.57 12.59
CA LEU A 41 11.69 1.04 11.43
C LEU A 41 12.10 1.77 10.16
N THR A 42 11.96 1.07 9.03
CA THR A 42 12.29 1.62 7.72
C THR A 42 11.07 2.31 7.12
N PHE A 43 11.25 3.57 6.74
CA PHE A 43 10.25 4.35 6.01
C PHE A 43 10.86 5.06 4.82
N GLY A 44 10.09 5.27 3.76
CA GLY A 44 10.54 6.09 2.64
C GLY A 44 9.41 6.78 1.91
N VAL A 45 9.79 7.82 1.15
CA VAL A 45 8.86 8.56 0.31
C VAL A 45 8.70 7.81 -1.00
N PHE A 46 7.45 7.50 -1.35
CA PHE A 46 7.11 6.84 -2.62
C PHE A 46 5.67 7.18 -3.02
N ASP A 47 5.49 7.65 -4.25
CA ASP A 47 4.20 7.86 -4.89
C ASP A 47 3.91 6.77 -5.91
N LEU A 48 3.08 5.81 -5.50
CA LEU A 48 2.65 4.69 -6.33
C LEU A 48 1.99 5.10 -7.66
N LEU A 49 1.49 6.33 -7.76
CA LEU A 49 0.82 6.81 -8.98
C LEU A 49 1.75 7.53 -9.96
N SER A 50 2.95 7.89 -9.51
CA SER A 50 3.88 8.73 -10.27
C SER A 50 5.25 8.06 -10.47
N GLU A 51 5.56 7.01 -9.71
CA GLU A 51 6.86 6.33 -9.72
C GLU A 51 6.77 4.87 -10.18
N GLU A 52 7.91 4.34 -10.64
CA GLU A 52 8.00 2.94 -11.05
C GLU A 52 8.03 2.02 -9.82
N PRO A 53 7.14 1.01 -9.75
CA PRO A 53 6.98 0.12 -8.59
C PRO A 53 8.22 -0.72 -8.33
N GLU A 54 9.05 -0.98 -9.33
CA GLU A 54 10.34 -1.68 -9.19
C GLU A 54 11.30 -0.95 -8.26
N LEU A 55 11.12 0.37 -8.07
CA LEU A 55 11.89 1.16 -7.11
C LEU A 55 11.61 0.74 -5.66
N LEU A 56 10.44 0.14 -5.37
CA LEU A 56 10.12 -0.40 -4.03
C LEU A 56 11.12 -1.47 -3.61
N ARG A 57 11.72 -2.22 -4.55
CA ARG A 57 12.76 -3.22 -4.24
C ARG A 57 13.98 -2.59 -3.58
N ARG A 58 14.33 -1.35 -3.96
CA ARG A 58 15.47 -0.61 -3.41
C ARG A 58 15.20 -0.08 -1.99
N MET A 59 13.94 -0.07 -1.58
CA MET A 59 13.51 0.42 -0.27
C MET A 59 13.37 -0.71 0.74
N MET A 60 13.32 -1.95 0.29
CA MET A 60 13.34 -3.12 1.16
C MET A 60 14.72 -3.21 1.84
N PRO A 61 14.78 -3.47 3.14
CA PRO A 61 16.05 -3.78 3.80
C PRO A 61 16.65 -5.07 3.22
N GLY A 62 17.96 -5.09 2.99
CA GLY A 62 18.68 -6.24 2.42
C GLY A 62 18.35 -6.51 0.94
N ASP A 63 18.61 -7.73 0.47
CA ASP A 63 18.31 -8.19 -0.91
C ASP A 63 16.89 -8.76 -1.04
N HIS A 64 15.95 -8.30 -0.20
CA HIS A 64 14.57 -8.76 -0.20
C HIS A 64 13.73 -8.05 -1.27
N SER A 65 12.78 -8.76 -1.85
CA SER A 65 11.75 -8.18 -2.73
C SER A 65 10.38 -8.21 -2.03
N PRO A 66 9.52 -7.20 -2.27
CA PRO A 66 8.21 -7.17 -1.65
C PRO A 66 7.32 -8.29 -2.20
N THR A 67 6.72 -9.07 -1.29
CA THR A 67 5.77 -10.16 -1.63
C THR A 67 4.34 -9.84 -1.22
N ILE A 68 4.15 -8.92 -0.26
CA ILE A 68 2.85 -8.48 0.24
C ILE A 68 2.80 -6.96 0.24
N ALA A 69 1.72 -6.39 -0.28
CA ALA A 69 1.46 -4.94 -0.22
C ALA A 69 0.20 -4.63 0.58
N PHE A 70 0.32 -3.73 1.55
CA PHE A 70 -0.82 -3.13 2.25
C PHE A 70 -1.07 -1.73 1.67
N VAL A 71 -2.19 -1.58 0.96
CA VAL A 71 -2.56 -0.38 0.24
C VAL A 71 -3.65 0.38 0.99
N ASP A 72 -3.23 1.42 1.70
CA ASP A 72 -4.12 2.47 2.22
C ASP A 72 -3.87 3.74 1.41
N LEU A 73 -4.66 3.91 0.34
CA LEU A 73 -4.76 5.15 -0.44
C LEU A 73 -6.04 5.79 0.08
N GLY A 74 -5.91 6.83 0.91
CA GLY A 74 -6.95 7.34 1.82
C GLY A 74 -8.37 7.45 1.24
N GLY A 75 -9.37 7.49 2.13
CA GLY A 75 -10.78 7.25 1.82
C GLY A 75 -11.43 8.07 0.68
N ASP A 76 -10.90 9.25 0.36
CA ASP A 76 -11.38 10.11 -0.75
C ASP A 76 -10.69 9.84 -2.09
N ALA A 77 -9.74 8.90 -2.15
CA ALA A 77 -9.15 8.49 -3.41
C ALA A 77 -10.25 7.83 -4.28
N ARG A 78 -10.59 8.51 -5.37
CA ARG A 78 -11.49 7.97 -6.42
C ARG A 78 -11.07 6.55 -6.76
N LEU A 79 -12.02 5.64 -6.92
CA LEU A 79 -11.77 4.23 -7.28
C LEU A 79 -10.75 4.07 -8.42
N SER A 80 -10.76 4.99 -9.40
CA SER A 80 -9.80 5.01 -10.49
C SER A 80 -8.33 5.14 -10.05
N LEU A 81 -8.04 5.88 -8.99
CA LEU A 81 -6.69 5.99 -8.43
C LEU A 81 -6.25 4.70 -7.75
N VAL A 82 -7.18 4.04 -7.04
CA VAL A 82 -6.90 2.74 -6.42
C VAL A 82 -6.60 1.70 -7.50
N LEU A 83 -7.43 1.63 -8.55
CA LEU A 83 -7.21 0.70 -9.66
C LEU A 83 -5.89 0.98 -10.38
N LYS A 84 -5.52 2.24 -10.61
CA LYS A 84 -4.20 2.59 -11.16
C LYS A 84 -3.04 2.12 -10.27
N GLY A 85 -3.15 2.33 -8.96
CA GLY A 85 -2.15 1.83 -8.01
C GLY A 85 -2.03 0.31 -8.03
N LEU A 86 -3.15 -0.40 -8.12
CA LEU A 86 -3.16 -1.85 -8.25
C LEU A 86 -2.53 -2.34 -9.57
N MET A 87 -2.82 -1.67 -10.68
CA MET A 87 -2.18 -1.97 -11.97
C MET A 87 -0.67 -1.75 -11.90
N ALA A 88 -0.22 -0.69 -11.23
CA ALA A 88 1.20 -0.46 -11.00
C ALA A 88 1.82 -1.60 -10.18
N LEU A 89 1.23 -1.97 -9.04
CA LEU A 89 1.70 -3.07 -8.21
C LEU A 89 1.72 -4.43 -8.92
N ASN A 90 0.79 -4.67 -9.85
CA ASN A 90 0.73 -5.90 -10.64
C ASN A 90 1.93 -6.08 -11.60
N ARG A 91 2.76 -5.05 -11.78
CA ARG A 91 4.03 -5.14 -12.52
C ARG A 91 5.15 -5.78 -11.70
N LEU A 92 4.98 -5.89 -10.39
CA LEU A 92 5.90 -6.60 -9.51
C LEU A 92 5.56 -8.09 -9.51
N ASP A 93 6.35 -8.86 -10.27
CA ASP A 93 6.26 -10.33 -10.34
C ASP A 93 6.41 -11.03 -8.98
N THR A 94 7.11 -10.40 -8.04
CA THR A 94 7.30 -10.95 -6.68
C THR A 94 6.07 -10.81 -5.79
N LEU A 95 5.12 -9.95 -6.14
CA LEU A 95 3.98 -9.63 -5.30
C LEU A 95 2.90 -10.71 -5.41
N THR A 96 2.70 -11.46 -4.34
CA THR A 96 1.71 -12.56 -4.29
C THR A 96 0.41 -12.15 -3.62
N THR A 97 0.44 -11.12 -2.78
CA THR A 97 -0.72 -10.68 -2.00
C THR A 97 -0.84 -9.16 -1.98
N VAL A 98 -2.04 -8.64 -2.24
CA VAL A 98 -2.36 -7.22 -2.07
C VAL A 98 -3.59 -7.08 -1.17
N VAL A 99 -3.40 -6.40 -0.04
CA VAL A 99 -4.46 -6.06 0.92
C VAL A 99 -4.81 -4.59 0.72
N VAL A 100 -6.03 -4.31 0.28
CA VAL A 100 -6.48 -2.95 -0.01
C VAL A 100 -7.53 -2.51 0.99
N LYS A 101 -7.27 -1.41 1.70
CA LYS A 101 -8.27 -0.75 2.53
C LYS A 101 -8.95 0.34 1.70
N ASN A 102 -10.11 0.01 1.12
CA ASN A 102 -10.89 0.98 0.37
C ASN A 102 -12.40 0.64 0.39
N GLU A 103 -13.22 1.59 0.84
CA GLU A 103 -14.68 1.39 0.90
C GLU A 103 -15.34 1.26 -0.48
N ALA A 104 -14.85 2.00 -1.48
CA ALA A 104 -15.43 1.95 -2.82
C ALA A 104 -15.26 0.57 -3.46
N LEU A 105 -14.13 -0.12 -3.21
CA LEU A 105 -13.94 -1.51 -3.62
C LEU A 105 -14.92 -2.47 -2.91
N LEU A 106 -15.17 -2.25 -1.61
CA LEU A 106 -16.14 -3.04 -0.86
C LEU A 106 -17.56 -2.87 -1.44
N ARG A 107 -17.96 -1.63 -1.74
CA ARG A 107 -19.24 -1.33 -2.39
C ARG A 107 -19.34 -1.94 -3.79
N ALA A 108 -18.27 -1.85 -4.59
CA ALA A 108 -18.23 -2.46 -5.92
C ALA A 108 -18.43 -3.99 -5.87
N LYS A 109 -17.78 -4.68 -4.92
CA LYS A 109 -17.98 -6.11 -4.68
C LYS A 109 -19.43 -6.44 -4.33
N GLN A 110 -20.09 -5.62 -3.52
CA GLN A 110 -21.50 -5.81 -3.16
C GLN A 110 -22.45 -5.62 -4.36
N MET A 111 -22.09 -4.74 -5.31
CA MET A 111 -22.87 -4.52 -6.53
C MET A 111 -22.73 -5.64 -7.57
N GLN A 112 -21.58 -6.33 -7.62
CA GLN A 112 -21.36 -7.46 -8.53
C GLN A 112 -22.27 -8.67 -8.23
N GLY A 113 -22.91 -8.73 -7.06
CA GLY A 113 -23.92 -9.74 -6.71
C GLY A 113 -25.36 -9.37 -7.06
N ARG A 114 -25.62 -8.17 -7.62
CA ARG A 114 -26.96 -7.76 -8.04
C ARG A 114 -27.13 -8.01 -9.53
N PRO A 115 -28.22 -8.69 -9.98
CA PRO A 115 -28.50 -8.81 -11.39
C PRO A 115 -28.62 -7.41 -12.00
N ILE A 116 -27.94 -7.20 -13.12
CA ILE A 116 -28.11 -5.98 -13.92
C ILE A 116 -29.55 -6.01 -14.40
N ALA A 117 -30.42 -5.20 -13.80
CA ALA A 117 -31.77 -5.00 -14.32
C ALA A 117 -31.62 -4.42 -15.73
N ALA A 118 -32.11 -5.15 -16.73
CA ALA A 118 -32.15 -4.65 -18.09
C ALA A 118 -33.01 -3.37 -18.10
N PRO A 119 -32.61 -2.32 -18.83
CA PRO A 119 -33.44 -1.14 -19.00
C PRO A 119 -34.75 -1.53 -19.68
N SER A 120 -35.87 -1.08 -19.11
CA SER A 120 -37.23 -1.19 -19.65
C SER A 120 -37.45 -0.30 -20.86
#